data_AF-A0A7C7C8Z8-F1
#
_entry.id   AF-A0A7C7C8Z8-F1
#
_cell.length_a   1.000
_cell.length_b   1.000
_cell.length_c   1.000
_cell.angle_alpha   90.00
_cell.angle_beta   90.00
_cell.angle_gamma   90.00
#
_symmetry.space_group_name_H-M   'P 1'
#
loop_
_entity.id
_entity.type
_entity.pdbx_description
1 polymer ?
#
loop_
_entity_poly.entity_id
_entity_poly.type
_entity_poly.pdbx_seq_one_letter_code
_entity_poly.pdbx_strand_id
1 'polypeptide(L)'
;MSEYKQLRTYMKEVILRSLATDKGLKNYFTGVPCVNGHISERDTKHCYCIECNRIKAAKQYKEDPEKCKEATRKRHLDTNGESQRKYRLKKRNETKIINELENK
;
A
#
# COMPACT_ATOMS: atom_id res chain seq x y z
N MET A 1 -6.70 26.74 -2.30
CA MET A 1 -6.73 25.34 -1.79
C MET A 1 -5.86 24.34 -2.58
N SER A 2 -5.41 24.66 -3.80
CA SER A 2 -4.53 23.79 -4.61
C SER A 2 -3.07 23.77 -4.14
N GLU A 3 -2.54 24.94 -3.75
CA GLU A 3 -1.12 25.10 -3.37
C GLU A 3 -0.73 24.39 -2.06
N TYR A 4 -1.62 24.38 -1.05
CA TYR A 4 -1.37 23.63 0.20
C TYR A 4 -1.29 22.12 -0.01
N LYS A 5 -1.98 21.60 -1.03
CA LYS A 5 -1.92 20.19 -1.40
C LYS A 5 -0.57 19.86 -2.06
N GLN A 6 -0.02 20.79 -2.84
CA GLN A 6 1.32 20.68 -3.43
C GLN A 6 2.43 20.82 -2.37
N LEU A 7 2.33 21.77 -1.43
CA LEU A 7 3.29 21.97 -0.34
C LEU A 7 3.36 20.78 0.63
N ARG A 8 2.22 20.16 0.97
CA ARG A 8 2.18 18.93 1.80
C ARG A 8 2.80 17.69 1.11
N THR A 9 2.92 17.74 -0.21
CA THR A 9 3.54 16.65 -0.99
C THR A 9 5.07 16.79 -1.02
N TYR A 10 5.59 17.99 -0.76
CA TYR A 10 7.00 18.34 -0.93
C TYR A 10 7.88 18.08 0.31
N MET A 11 7.29 17.81 1.47
CA MET A 11 8.02 17.45 2.70
C MET A 11 8.02 15.94 2.96
N LYS A 12 8.18 15.12 1.91
CA LYS A 12 8.33 13.67 2.07
C LYS A 12 9.80 13.30 2.04
N GLU A 13 10.26 12.67 3.12
CA GLU A 13 11.62 12.16 3.24
C GLU A 13 11.93 11.18 2.10
N VAL A 14 13.06 11.42 1.44
CA VAL A 14 13.59 10.52 0.42
C VAL A 14 14.23 9.33 1.13
N ILE A 15 13.64 8.14 0.93
CA ILE A 15 14.05 6.89 1.58
C ILE A 15 14.31 5.83 0.52
N LEU A 16 15.44 5.14 0.66
CA LEU A 16 15.79 3.99 -0.17
C LEU A 16 14.92 2.77 0.14
N ARG A 17 14.72 1.90 -0.85
CA ARG A 17 13.92 0.68 -0.70
C ARG A 17 14.43 -0.23 0.42
N SER A 18 15.76 -0.40 0.54
CA SER A 18 16.37 -1.21 1.61
C SER A 18 15.96 -0.69 2.97
N LEU A 19 16.19 0.60 3.23
CA LEU A 19 15.83 1.26 4.47
C LEU A 19 14.31 1.19 4.75
N ALA A 20 13.47 1.31 3.73
CA ALA A 20 12.03 1.14 3.88
C ALA A 20 11.63 -0.30 4.22
N THR A 21 12.34 -1.29 3.67
CA THR A 21 12.12 -2.70 3.98
C THR A 21 12.51 -3.00 5.42
N ASP A 22 13.67 -2.51 5.85
CA ASP A 22 14.19 -2.70 7.21
C ASP A 22 13.29 -2.02 8.25
N LYS A 23 12.77 -0.83 7.93
CA LYS A 23 11.80 -0.10 8.76
C LYS A 23 10.37 -0.66 8.70
N GLY A 24 10.12 -1.71 7.90
CA GLY A 24 8.77 -2.27 7.73
C GLY A 24 7.77 -1.30 7.08
N LEU A 25 8.25 -0.30 6.35
CA LEU A 25 7.40 0.66 5.63
C LEU A 25 6.79 0.00 4.40
N LYS A 26 5.48 0.20 4.22
CA LYS A 26 4.75 -0.32 3.05
C LYS A 26 5.15 0.37 1.75
N ASN A 27 5.62 1.60 1.85
CA ASN A 27 5.90 2.48 0.73
C ASN A 27 7.20 3.25 0.98
N TYR A 28 7.89 3.61 -0.09
CA TYR A 28 9.09 4.43 -0.06
C TYR A 28 9.03 5.50 -1.14
N PHE A 29 9.72 6.62 -0.92
CA PHE A 29 9.78 7.72 -1.86
C PHE A 29 11.22 8.01 -2.24
N THR A 30 11.54 7.98 -3.53
CA THR A 30 12.92 8.21 -4.00
C THR A 30 13.13 9.62 -4.56
N GLY A 31 12.08 10.43 -4.73
CA GLY A 31 12.15 11.69 -5.50
C GLY A 31 12.33 11.50 -7.01
N VAL A 32 12.64 10.28 -7.47
CA VAL A 32 12.91 9.96 -8.88
C VAL A 32 11.61 9.56 -9.59
N PRO A 33 11.30 10.16 -10.75
CA PRO A 33 10.12 9.80 -11.54
C PRO A 33 10.13 8.31 -11.92
N CYS A 34 8.95 7.70 -12.01
CA CYS A 34 8.82 6.35 -12.56
C CYS A 34 9.00 6.33 -14.09
N VAL A 35 9.00 5.14 -14.69
CA VAL A 35 9.13 4.95 -16.16
C VAL A 35 8.04 5.69 -16.95
N ASN A 36 6.89 5.96 -16.32
CA ASN A 36 5.79 6.72 -16.90
C ASN A 36 5.80 8.22 -16.49
N GLY A 37 6.87 8.70 -15.86
CA GLY A 37 7.04 10.10 -15.46
C GLY A 37 6.41 10.50 -14.12
N HIS A 38 5.72 9.61 -13.41
CA HIS A 38 5.10 9.97 -12.12
C HIS A 38 6.13 10.11 -10.99
N ILE A 39 6.12 11.25 -10.31
CA ILE A 39 6.84 11.48 -9.04
C ILE A 39 5.88 11.08 -7.92
N SER A 40 5.96 9.83 -7.49
CA SER A 40 5.12 9.28 -6.43
C SER A 40 5.89 8.30 -5.57
N GLU A 41 5.31 7.95 -4.42
CA GLU A 41 5.74 6.79 -3.66
C GLU A 41 5.69 5.52 -4.50
N ARG A 42 6.51 4.56 -4.10
CA ARG A 42 6.60 3.23 -4.66
C ARG A 42 6.28 2.21 -3.59
N ASP A 43 5.62 1.12 -3.98
CA ASP A 43 5.32 0.00 -3.09
C ASP A 43 6.62 -0.75 -2.75
N THR A 44 6.88 -1.01 -1.46
CA THR A 44 8.12 -1.66 -1.00
C THR A 44 8.25 -3.09 -1.52
N LYS A 45 7.12 -3.81 -1.65
CA LYS A 45 7.08 -5.21 -2.05
C LYS A 45 7.15 -5.40 -3.55
N HIS A 46 6.39 -4.61 -4.30
CA HIS A 46 6.17 -4.79 -5.74
C HIS A 46 6.89 -3.74 -6.60
N CYS A 47 7.48 -2.71 -6.00
CA CYS A 47 8.29 -1.67 -6.64
C CYS A 47 7.58 -0.83 -7.71
N TYR A 48 6.25 -0.94 -7.85
CA TYR A 48 5.48 -0.09 -8.75
C TYR A 48 5.25 1.28 -8.13
N CYS A 49 5.09 2.29 -8.98
CA CYS A 49 4.65 3.61 -8.56
C CYS A 49 3.16 3.61 -8.22
N ILE A 50 2.76 4.27 -7.13
CA ILE A 50 1.36 4.27 -6.67
C ILE A 50 0.41 4.88 -7.69
N GLU A 51 0.85 5.91 -8.42
CA GLU A 51 0.06 6.51 -9.49
C GLU A 51 -0.16 5.56 -10.67
N CYS A 52 0.86 4.76 -11.01
CA CYS A 52 0.80 3.74 -12.06
C CYS A 52 -0.27 2.70 -11.70
N ASN A 53 -0.27 2.26 -10.44
CA ASN A 53 -1.25 1.31 -9.95
C ASN A 53 -2.67 1.91 -9.94
N ARG A 54 -2.82 3.18 -9.58
CA ARG A 54 -4.09 3.89 -9.63
C ARG A 54 -4.66 3.97 -11.06
N ILE A 55 -3.82 4.33 -12.02
CA ILE A 55 -4.20 4.39 -13.44
C ILE A 55 -4.59 3.00 -13.95
N LYS A 56 -3.79 1.98 -13.63
CA LYS A 56 -4.09 0.59 -13.99
C LYS A 56 -5.43 0.13 -13.41
N ALA A 57 -5.68 0.37 -12.12
CA ALA A 57 -6.93 0.02 -11.46
C ALA A 57 -8.13 0.75 -12.08
N ALA A 58 -7.99 2.03 -12.40
CA ALA A 58 -9.03 2.81 -13.07
C ALA A 58 -9.32 2.27 -14.49
N LYS A 59 -8.30 1.85 -15.23
CA LYS A 59 -8.46 1.21 -16.54
C LYS A 59 -9.22 -0.12 -16.42
N GLN A 60 -8.81 -0.98 -15.50
CA GLN A 60 -9.48 -2.27 -15.26
C GLN A 60 -10.95 -2.09 -14.89
N TYR A 61 -11.27 -1.09 -14.06
CA TYR A 61 -12.65 -0.79 -13.71
C TYR A 61 -13.50 -0.34 -14.90
N LYS A 62 -12.91 0.40 -15.85
CA LYS A 62 -13.60 0.83 -17.07
C LYS A 62 -13.80 -0.31 -18.07
N GLU A 63 -12.81 -1.19 -18.20
CA GLU A 63 -12.85 -2.32 -19.15
C GLU A 63 -13.81 -3.41 -18.70
N ASP A 64 -13.82 -3.74 -17.40
CA ASP A 64 -14.68 -4.80 -16.85
C ASP A 64 -15.23 -4.42 -15.46
N PRO A 65 -16.30 -3.61 -15.42
CA PRO A 65 -16.92 -3.20 -14.17
C PRO A 65 -17.50 -4.38 -13.38
N GLU A 66 -18.00 -5.41 -14.07
CA GLU A 66 -18.68 -6.56 -13.43
C GLU A 66 -17.70 -7.42 -12.66
N LYS A 67 -16.51 -7.69 -13.21
CA LYS A 67 -15.45 -8.40 -12.49
C LYS A 67 -14.98 -7.66 -11.24
N CYS A 68 -14.88 -6.33 -11.30
CA CYS A 68 -14.56 -5.51 -10.13
C CYS A 68 -15.65 -5.57 -9.05
N LYS A 69 -16.93 -5.58 -9.44
CA LYS A 69 -18.06 -5.75 -8.53
C LYS A 69 -18.10 -7.15 -7.93
N GLU A 70 -17.87 -8.19 -8.72
CA GLU A 70 -17.85 -9.58 -8.27
C GLU A 70 -16.73 -9.82 -7.25
N ALA A 71 -15.51 -9.32 -7.52
CA ALA A 71 -14.40 -9.38 -6.56
C ALA A 71 -14.75 -8.68 -5.24
N THR A 72 -15.49 -7.58 -5.30
CA THR A 72 -15.98 -6.88 -4.12
C THR A 72 -17.05 -7.69 -3.39
N ARG A 73 -18.01 -8.29 -4.12
CA ARG A 73 -19.04 -9.16 -3.57
C ARG A 73 -18.43 -10.36 -2.85
N LYS A 74 -17.45 -11.05 -3.46
CA LYS A 74 -16.72 -12.18 -2.85
C LYS A 74 -16.04 -11.79 -1.54
N ARG A 75 -15.46 -10.59 -1.44
CA ARG A 75 -14.88 -10.08 -0.18
C ARG A 75 -15.93 -9.82 0.90
N HIS A 76 -17.13 -9.40 0.53
CA HIS A 76 -18.22 -9.14 1.48
C HIS A 76 -18.99 -10.41 1.87
N LEU A 77 -18.94 -11.45 1.04
CA LEU A 77 -19.52 -12.77 1.30
C LEU A 77 -18.80 -13.57 2.40
N ASP A 78 -17.68 -13.07 2.94
CA ASP A 78 -17.10 -13.61 4.18
C ASP A 78 -17.99 -13.25 5.39
N THR A 79 -19.16 -13.87 5.44
CA THR A 79 -20.24 -13.62 6.39
C THR A 79 -19.85 -13.94 7.83
N ASN A 80 -19.00 -14.95 8.04
CA ASN A 80 -18.50 -15.33 9.35
C ASN A 80 -17.35 -14.44 9.84
N GLY A 81 -16.86 -13.51 9.00
CA GLY A 81 -15.71 -12.66 9.32
C GLY A 81 -14.45 -13.46 9.60
N GLU A 82 -14.31 -14.67 9.03
CA GLU A 82 -13.18 -15.55 9.28
C GLU A 82 -11.88 -14.93 8.77
N SER A 83 -11.93 -14.24 7.63
CA SER A 83 -10.78 -13.52 7.10
C SER A 83 -10.36 -12.39 8.05
N GLN A 84 -11.34 -11.68 8.62
CA GLN A 84 -11.07 -10.63 9.60
C GLN A 84 -10.53 -11.21 10.92
N ARG A 85 -11.01 -12.37 11.36
CA ARG A 85 -10.47 -13.09 12.52
C ARG A 85 -9.03 -13.55 12.29
N LYS A 86 -8.73 -14.19 11.15
CA LYS A 86 -7.37 -14.60 10.76
C LYS A 86 -6.43 -13.41 10.69
N TYR A 87 -6.86 -12.29 10.09
CA TYR A 87 -6.06 -11.07 10.01
C TYR A 87 -5.72 -10.52 11.41
N ARG A 88 -6.72 -10.43 12.30
CA ARG A 88 -6.52 -9.96 13.69
C ARG A 88 -5.57 -10.86 14.48
N LEU A 89 -5.70 -12.18 14.38
CA LEU A 89 -4.82 -13.14 15.05
C LEU A 89 -3.38 -13.03 14.54
N LYS A 90 -3.19 -12.95 13.22
CA LYS A 90 -1.87 -12.76 12.62
C LYS A 90 -1.22 -11.48 13.13
N LYS A 91 -1.94 -10.35 13.11
CA LYS A 91 -1.42 -9.06 13.59
C LYS A 91 -1.07 -9.10 15.07
N ARG A 92 -1.91 -9.72 15.91
CA ARG A 92 -1.61 -9.94 17.34
C ARG A 92 -0.32 -10.74 17.53
N ASN A 93 -0.13 -11.82 16.76
CA ASN A 93 1.06 -12.65 16.84
C ASN A 93 2.31 -11.90 16.37
N GLU A 94 2.22 -11.12 15.28
CA GLU A 94 3.30 -10.24 14.82
C GLU A 94 3.71 -9.24 15.91
N THR A 95 2.76 -8.56 16.55
CA THR A 95 3.06 -7.62 17.65
C THR A 95 3.71 -8.31 18.85
N LYS A 96 3.25 -9.52 19.22
CA LYS A 96 3.89 -10.29 20.30
C LYS A 96 5.35 -10.63 19.98
N ILE A 97 5.62 -11.10 18.77
CA ILE A 97 6.98 -11.44 18.33
C ILE A 97 7.88 -10.20 18.38
N ILE A 98 7.42 -9.05 17.91
CA ILE A 98 8.19 -7.79 17.97
C ILE A 98 8.54 -7.43 19.41
N ASN A 99 7.55 -7.44 20.31
CA ASN A 99 7.78 -7.13 21.71
C ASN A 99 8.74 -8.13 22.38
N GLU A 100 8.67 -9.42 22.03
CA GLU A 100 9.60 -10.44 22.54
C GLU A 100 11.03 -10.27 22.03
N LEU A 101 11.21 -9.71 20.82
CA LEU A 101 12.53 -9.40 20.25
C LEU A 101 13.13 -8.10 20.84
N GLU A 102 12.30 -7.12 21.17
CA GLU A 102 12.71 -5.84 21.76
C GLU A 102 13.03 -5.93 23.27
N ASN A 103 12.49 -6.94 23.96
CA ASN A 103 12.74 -7.18 25.39
C ASN A 103 13.86 -8.21 25.68
N LYS A 104 14.66 -8.57 24.67
CA LYS A 104 15.90 -9.36 24.80
C LYS A 104 17.12 -8.47 24.63
#